data_AF-A0A8T4ZBK1-F1
#
_entry.id   AF-A0A8T4ZBK1-F1
#
_cell.length_a   1.000
_cell.length_b   1.000
_cell.length_c   1.000
_cell.angle_alpha   90.00
_cell.angle_beta   90.00
_cell.angle_gamma   90.00
#
_symmetry.space_group_name_H-M   'P 1'
#
loop_
_entity.id
_entity.type
_entity.pdbx_description
1 polymer ?
#
loop_
_entity_poly.entity_id
_entity_poly.type
_entity_poly.pdbx_seq_one_letter_code
_entity_poly.pdbx_strand_id
1 'polypeptide(L)'
;AMTLTGDMINFHNVGHGGAIFALADAAFAAASNSHGEKALALNMNINYCSPAKEGMRLIAEAQEESLGRKIGLYRMTVRSEDGRLIASSQGIVYRKYDDEPR
;
A
#
# COMPACT_ATOMS: atom_id res chain seq x y z
N ALA A 1 1.51 -6.95 -7.10
CA ALA A 1 2.72 -6.59 -7.87
C ALA A 1 2.31 -5.87 -9.14
N MET A 2 3.17 -5.01 -9.69
CA MET A 2 2.89 -4.17 -10.86
C MET A 2 4.19 -3.89 -11.60
N THR A 3 4.19 -4.01 -12.92
CA THR A 3 5.30 -3.56 -13.77
C THR A 3 5.04 -2.12 -14.19
N LEU A 4 6.01 -1.23 -13.99
CA LEU A 4 5.87 0.16 -14.42
C LEU A 4 5.93 0.27 -15.94
N THR A 5 4.86 0.79 -16.53
CA THR A 5 4.75 1.11 -17.95
C THR A 5 5.03 2.61 -18.18
N GLY A 6 5.27 3.02 -19.42
CA GLY A 6 5.63 4.39 -19.76
C GLY A 6 4.62 5.46 -19.31
N ASP A 7 3.32 5.14 -19.27
CA ASP A 7 2.26 6.00 -18.74
C ASP A 7 2.29 6.16 -17.21
N MET A 8 3.09 5.36 -16.50
CA MET A 8 3.30 5.44 -15.06
C MET A 8 4.59 6.19 -14.68
N ILE A 9 5.21 6.90 -15.64
CA ILE A 9 6.44 7.66 -15.45
C ILE A 9 6.11 9.15 -15.28
N ASN A 10 6.85 9.84 -14.40
CA ASN A 10 6.70 11.28 -14.19
C ASN A 10 7.63 12.10 -15.09
N PHE A 11 7.54 13.43 -15.00
CA PHE A 11 8.35 14.37 -15.77
C PHE A 11 9.86 14.33 -15.47
N HIS A 12 10.30 13.56 -14.48
CA HIS A 12 11.70 13.30 -14.17
C HIS A 12 12.19 11.94 -14.69
N ASN A 13 11.42 11.26 -15.54
CA ASN A 13 11.74 9.94 -16.11
C ASN A 13 11.92 8.83 -15.04
N VAL A 14 11.18 8.90 -13.93
CA VAL A 14 11.10 7.85 -12.91
C VAL A 14 9.64 7.52 -12.60
N GLY A 15 9.40 6.38 -11.96
CA GLY A 15 8.07 5.94 -11.54
C GLY A 15 7.30 7.04 -10.81
N HIS A 16 6.11 7.35 -11.30
CA HIS A 16 5.24 8.37 -10.74
C HIS A 16 4.85 7.98 -9.31
N GLY A 17 5.04 8.89 -8.36
CA GLY A 17 4.75 8.63 -6.95
C GLY A 17 3.33 8.11 -6.72
N GLY A 18 2.35 8.69 -7.41
CA GLY A 18 0.95 8.24 -7.36
C GLY A 18 0.74 6.79 -7.80
N ALA A 19 1.47 6.28 -8.79
CA ALA A 19 1.35 4.88 -9.21
C ALA A 19 1.93 3.93 -8.14
N ILE A 20 3.09 4.30 -7.57
CA ILE A 20 3.73 3.54 -6.47
C ILE A 20 2.84 3.57 -5.22
N PHE A 21 2.23 4.72 -4.91
CA PHE A 21 1.29 4.86 -3.80
C PHE A 21 0.05 3.99 -4.01
N ALA A 22 -0.54 4.00 -5.20
CA ALA A 22 -1.70 3.17 -5.53
C ALA A 22 -1.40 1.67 -5.37
N LEU A 23 -0.20 1.23 -5.72
CA LEU A 23 0.24 -0.16 -5.48
C LEU A 23 0.34 -0.48 -3.98
N ALA A 24 0.89 0.44 -3.18
CA ALA A 24 0.95 0.27 -1.73
C ALA A 24 -0.45 0.27 -1.09
N ASP A 25 -1.34 1.14 -1.56
CA ASP A 25 -2.73 1.24 -1.10
C ASP A 25 -3.52 -0.03 -1.43
N ALA A 26 -3.31 -0.62 -2.61
CA ALA A 26 -3.92 -1.91 -2.95
C ALA A 26 -3.51 -3.03 -1.98
N ALA A 27 -2.24 -3.09 -1.58
CA ALA A 27 -1.77 -4.04 -0.58
C ALA A 27 -2.37 -3.75 0.81
N PHE A 28 -2.44 -2.48 1.19
CA PHE A 28 -3.06 -2.02 2.43
C PHE A 28 -4.55 -2.38 2.52
N ALA A 29 -5.31 -2.13 1.45
CA ALA A 29 -6.72 -2.47 1.35
C ALA A 29 -6.95 -3.99 1.44
N ALA A 30 -6.12 -4.78 0.75
CA ALA A 30 -6.18 -6.24 0.79
C ALA A 30 -5.92 -6.79 2.20
N ALA A 31 -4.87 -6.31 2.88
CA ALA A 31 -4.56 -6.75 4.24
C ALA A 31 -5.62 -6.32 5.25
N SER A 32 -6.00 -5.03 5.24
CA SER A 32 -6.95 -4.48 6.23
C SER A 32 -8.37 -5.04 6.13
N ASN A 33 -8.80 -5.47 4.94
CA ASN A 33 -10.10 -6.11 4.74
C ASN A 33 -10.05 -7.64 4.81
N SER A 34 -8.90 -8.25 5.12
CA SER A 34 -8.75 -9.71 5.17
C SER A 34 -9.45 -10.39 6.36
N HIS A 35 -9.87 -9.61 7.37
CA HIS A 35 -10.49 -10.12 8.59
C HIS A 35 -12.02 -10.33 8.50
N GLY A 36 -12.64 -9.95 7.38
CA GLY A 36 -14.08 -10.14 7.15
C GLY A 36 -14.96 -8.97 7.60
N GLU A 37 -14.42 -8.02 8.38
CA GLU A 37 -15.04 -6.71 8.60
C GLU A 37 -14.58 -5.70 7.55
N LYS A 38 -15.48 -4.77 7.17
CA LYS A 38 -15.12 -3.67 6.28
C LYS A 38 -14.13 -2.75 6.97
N ALA A 39 -12.98 -2.52 6.35
CA ALA A 39 -11.97 -1.58 6.81
C ALA A 39 -11.87 -0.41 5.82
N LEU A 40 -12.00 0.80 6.35
CA LEU A 40 -11.92 2.05 5.59
C LEU A 40 -10.67 2.83 6.01
N ALA A 41 -9.85 3.23 5.05
CA ALA A 41 -8.65 4.03 5.33
C ALA A 41 -9.02 5.39 5.93
N LEU A 42 -8.39 5.72 7.06
CA LEU A 42 -8.44 7.05 7.70
C LEU A 42 -7.24 7.89 7.28
N ASN A 43 -6.08 7.26 7.18
CA ASN A 43 -4.83 7.90 6.79
C ASN A 43 -3.89 6.87 6.17
N MET A 44 -3.06 7.35 5.25
CA MET A 44 -1.88 6.63 4.79
C MET A 44 -0.80 7.65 4.43
N ASN A 45 0.41 7.45 4.94
CA ASN A 45 1.58 8.24 4.58
C ASN A 45 2.59 7.37 3.83
N ILE A 46 3.42 7.96 2.97
CA ILE A 46 4.43 7.24 2.19
C ILE A 46 5.76 8.00 2.18
N ASN A 47 6.85 7.25 2.28
CA ASN A 47 8.22 7.72 2.05
C ASN A 47 8.76 7.02 0.81
N TYR A 48 9.23 7.80 -0.17
CA TYR A 48 9.91 7.27 -1.36
C TYR A 48 11.41 7.18 -1.07
N CYS A 49 11.93 5.95 -0.98
CA CYS A 49 13.30 5.67 -0.55
C CYS A 49 14.27 5.51 -1.72
N SER A 50 13.79 5.13 -2.90
CA SER A 50 14.60 4.98 -4.11
C SER A 50 13.76 5.19 -5.37
N PRO A 51 14.36 5.69 -6.47
CA PRO A 51 13.66 5.83 -7.73
C PRO A 51 13.33 4.45 -8.31
N ALA A 52 12.14 4.32 -8.88
CA ALA A 52 11.78 3.19 -9.75
C ALA A 52 11.85 3.64 -11.21
N LYS A 53 12.15 2.72 -12.13
CA LYS A 53 12.27 3.00 -13.56
C LYS A 53 11.20 2.25 -14.35
N GLU A 54 10.91 2.72 -15.55
CA GLU A 54 10.09 1.98 -16.51
C GLU A 54 10.62 0.53 -16.68
N GLY A 55 9.71 -0.42 -16.82
CA GLY A 55 10.00 -1.85 -16.92
C GLY A 55 10.31 -2.53 -15.59
N MET A 56 10.55 -1.79 -14.48
CA MET A 56 10.75 -2.41 -13.18
C MET A 56 9.45 -3.05 -12.68
N ARG A 57 9.56 -4.29 -12.21
CA ARG A 57 8.49 -4.98 -11.48
C ARG A 57 8.57 -4.65 -10.00
N LEU A 58 7.51 -4.02 -9.51
CA LEU A 58 7.34 -3.61 -8.12
C LEU A 58 6.39 -4.55 -7.39
N ILE A 59 6.74 -4.89 -6.16
CA ILE A 59 6.02 -5.79 -5.27
C ILE A 59 5.69 -4.99 -4.01
N ALA A 60 4.40 -4.87 -3.70
CA ALA A 60 3.95 -4.28 -2.46
C ALA A 60 3.47 -5.37 -1.50
N GLU A 61 3.89 -5.23 -0.25
CA GLU A 61 3.49 -6.11 0.85
C GLU A 61 2.96 -5.24 1.98
N ALA A 62 1.90 -5.70 2.63
CA ALA A 62 1.30 -5.05 3.79
C ALA A 62 1.36 -6.02 4.98
N GLN A 63 1.79 -5.50 6.12
CA GLN A 63 1.84 -6.21 7.38
C GLN A 63 0.97 -5.48 8.39
N GLU A 64 0.11 -6.24 9.07
CA GLU A 64 -0.61 -5.75 10.23
C GLU A 64 0.37 -5.54 11.40
N GLU A 65 0.41 -4.32 11.93
CA GLU A 65 1.23 -3.98 13.10
C GLU A 65 0.39 -4.07 14.38
N SER A 66 -0.88 -3.68 14.33
CA SER A 66 -1.83 -3.87 15.42
C SER A 66 -3.27 -3.86 14.94
N LEU A 67 -4.13 -4.62 15.64
CA LEU A 67 -5.54 -4.74 15.32
C LEU A 67 -6.42 -4.58 16.55
N GLY A 68 -7.04 -3.40 16.66
CA GLY A 68 -8.08 -3.14 17.66
C GLY A 68 -9.49 -3.38 17.11
N ARG A 69 -10.50 -3.21 17.98
CA ARG A 69 -11.92 -3.33 17.61
C ARG A 69 -12.39 -2.27 16.62
N LYS A 70 -11.81 -1.07 16.59
CA LYS A 70 -12.26 -0.02 15.66
C LYS A 70 -11.14 0.53 14.79
N ILE A 71 -9.89 0.30 15.16
CA ILE A 71 -8.72 0.86 14.48
C ILE A 71 -7.74 -0.27 14.20
N GLY A 72 -7.17 -0.28 12.99
CA GLY A 72 -6.05 -1.13 12.62
C GLY A 72 -4.88 -0.29 12.09
N LEU A 73 -3.66 -0.69 12.42
CA LEU A 73 -2.42 -0.07 11.94
C LEU A 73 -1.67 -1.07 11.06
N TYR A 74 -1.26 -0.61 9.88
CA TYR A 74 -0.56 -1.43 8.91
C TYR A 74 0.70 -0.72 8.45
N ARG A 75 1.74 -1.52 8.15
CA ARG A 75 2.94 -1.08 7.47
C ARG A 75 2.96 -1.68 6.08
N MET A 76 3.26 -0.86 5.08
CA MET A 76 3.42 -1.29 3.71
C MET A 76 4.85 -1.05 3.25
N THR A 77 5.38 -1.97 2.45
CA THR A 77 6.65 -1.77 1.74
C THR A 77 6.44 -2.04 0.26
N VAL A 78 7.09 -1.25 -0.58
CA VAL A 78 7.18 -1.48 -2.03
C VAL A 78 8.64 -1.75 -2.36
N ARG A 79 8.92 -2.91 -2.93
CA ARG A 79 10.26 -3.34 -3.33
C ARG A 79 10.28 -3.68 -4.81
N SER A 80 11.43 -3.50 -5.46
CA SER A 80 11.66 -4.13 -6.76
C SER A 80 11.91 -5.63 -6.60
N GLU A 81 11.86 -6.35 -7.72
CA GLU A 81 12.08 -7.80 -7.75
C GLU A 81 13.45 -8.25 -7.22
N ASP A 82 14.47 -7.38 -7.30
CA ASP A 82 15.80 -7.58 -6.71
C ASP A 82 15.87 -7.28 -5.19
N GLY A 83 14.74 -6.92 -4.56
CA GLY A 83 14.61 -6.66 -3.13
C GLY A 83 14.89 -5.23 -2.69
N ARG A 84 15.30 -4.32 -3.59
CA ARG A 84 15.56 -2.92 -3.25
C ARG A 84 14.29 -2.21 -2.78
N LEU A 85 14.37 -1.50 -1.67
CA LEU A 85 13.25 -0.71 -1.12
C LEU A 85 13.00 0.54 -1.96
N ILE A 86 11.83 0.59 -2.59
CA ILE A 86 11.38 1.73 -3.39
C ILE A 86 10.58 2.71 -2.54
N ALA A 87 9.63 2.19 -1.74
CA ALA A 87 8.85 3.01 -0.83
C ALA A 87 8.48 2.26 0.46
N SER A 88 8.27 3.01 1.52
CA SER A 88 7.71 2.51 2.79
C SER A 88 6.53 3.38 3.20
N SER A 89 5.53 2.79 3.82
CA SER A 89 4.29 3.46 4.15
C SER A 89 3.69 2.92 5.44
N GLN A 90 2.91 3.75 6.13
CA GLN A 90 2.06 3.33 7.23
C GLN A 90 0.64 3.79 6.95
N GLY A 91 -0.34 3.00 7.37
CA GLY A 91 -1.75 3.26 7.15
C GLY A 91 -2.58 2.92 8.37
N ILE A 92 -3.62 3.72 8.59
CA ILE A 92 -4.59 3.52 9.67
C ILE A 92 -5.95 3.31 9.03
N VAL A 93 -6.65 2.26 9.43
CA VAL A 93 -8.05 2.00 9.03
C VAL A 93 -9.00 2.16 10.21
N TYR A 94 -10.23 2.58 9.93
CA TYR A 94 -11.39 2.34 10.77
C TYR A 94 -12.07 1.02 10.35
N ARG A 95 -12.38 0.17 11.33
CA ARG A 95 -13.06 -1.12 11.11
C ARG A 95 -14.53 -0.99 11.46
N LYS A 96 -15.39 -1.18 10.46
CA LYS A 96 -16.83 -1.21 10.63
C LYS A 96 -17.26 -2.64 10.99
N TYR A 97 -17.63 -2.81 12.24
CA TYR A 97 -18.42 -3.94 12.70
C TYR A 97 -19.88 -3.62 12.39
N ASP A 98 -20.55 -4.49 11.65
CA ASP A 98 -22.01 -4.43 11.60
C ASP A 98 -22.51 -4.91 12.96
N ASP A 99 -23.08 -3.99 13.74
CA ASP A 99 -23.77 -4.30 15.01
C ASP A 99 -25.17 -4.90 14.75
N GLU A 100 -25.51 -5.21 13.48
CA GLU A 100 -26.72 -5.96 13.14
C GLU A 100 -26.50 -7.46 13.37
N PRO A 101 -27.43 -8.15 14.07
CA PRO A 101 -27.35 -9.60 14.21
C PRO A 101 -27.44 -10.24 12.82
N ARG A 102 -26.45 -11.08 12.49
CA ARG A 102 -26.49 -11.95 11.31
C ARG A 102 -27.65 -12.94 11.38
#